data_AF-A0A8T3MJT5-F1
#
_entry.id   AF-A0A8T3MJT5-F1
#
_cell.length_a   1.000
_cell.length_b   1.000
_cell.length_c   1.000
_cell.angle_alpha   90.00
_cell.angle_beta   90.00
_cell.angle_gamma   90.00
#
_symmetry.space_group_name_H-M   'P 1'
#
loop_
_entity.id
_entity.type
_entity.pdbx_description
1 polymer ?
#
loop_
_entity_poly.entity_id
_entity_poly.type
_entity_poly.pdbx_seq_one_letter_code
_entity_poly.pdbx_strand_id
1 'polypeptide(L)' 'MVKLELRKGARVRYEPVHSDEWREGTLVRPSPNQEEWLVKNELGKFWVPVRRLSPAEDGSSS' A
#
# COMPACT_ATOMS: atom_id res chain seq x y z
N MET A 1 18.67 4.81 -1.11
CA MET A 1 17.64 3.77 -0.85
C MET A 1 16.37 4.49 -0.43
N VAL A 2 15.35 4.53 -1.30
CA VAL A 2 14.05 5.16 -0.96
C VAL A 2 13.43 4.32 0.15
N LYS A 3 13.39 4.87 1.36
CA LYS A 3 12.75 4.22 2.50
C LYS A 3 11.25 4.32 2.29
N LEU A 4 10.58 3.19 2.17
CA LEU A 4 9.13 3.14 2.01
C LEU A 4 8.46 3.71 3.28
N GLU A 5 8.07 4.97 3.26
CA GLU A 5 7.34 5.58 4.38
C GLU A 5 5.85 5.23 4.30
N LEU A 6 5.52 4.03 4.80
CA LEU A 6 4.14 3.60 4.99
C LEU A 6 3.52 4.38 6.15
N ARG A 7 2.80 5.46 5.81
CA ARG A 7 2.05 6.29 6.75
C ARG A 7 0.56 6.20 6.52
N LYS A 8 -0.23 6.29 7.59
CA LYS A 8 -1.69 6.38 7.49
C LYS A 8 -2.07 7.55 6.58
N GLY A 9 -2.91 7.28 5.58
CA GLY A 9 -3.33 8.23 4.56
C GLY A 9 -2.45 8.25 3.30
N ALA A 10 -1.29 7.57 3.27
CA ALA A 10 -0.48 7.50 2.06
C ALA A 10 -1.14 6.63 0.98
N ARG A 11 -0.94 7.04 -0.27
CA ARG A 11 -1.27 6.24 -1.45
C ARG A 11 -0.19 5.20 -1.68
N VAL A 12 -0.62 3.98 -1.91
CA VAL A 12 0.24 2.82 -2.16
C VAL A 12 -0.33 2.03 -3.33
N ARG A 13 0.54 1.34 -4.04
CA ARG A 13 0.19 0.37 -5.06
C ARG A 13 0.49 -1.04 -4.56
N TYR A 14 -0.37 -1.99 -4.89
CA TYR A 14 -0.24 -3.39 -4.52
C TYR A 14 -0.68 -4.30 -5.66
N GLU A 15 -0.04 -5.45 -5.78
CA GLU A 15 -0.35 -6.46 -6.79
C GLU A 15 -1.20 -7.58 -6.16
N PRO A 16 -2.45 -7.80 -6.64
CA PRO A 16 -3.30 -8.89 -6.17
C PRO A 16 -2.76 -10.27 -6.62
N VAL A 17 -3.05 -11.33 -5.85
CA VAL A 17 -2.62 -12.71 -6.20
C VAL A 17 -3.22 -13.22 -7.51
N HIS A 18 -4.38 -12.70 -7.91
CA HIS A 18 -5.13 -13.17 -9.08
C HIS A 18 -5.10 -12.17 -10.25
N SER A 19 -4.21 -11.18 -10.24
CA SER A 19 -4.18 -10.15 -11.26
C SER A 19 -2.78 -9.57 -11.40
N ASP A 20 -2.28 -9.50 -12.63
CA ASP A 20 -1.02 -8.84 -12.99
C ASP A 20 -1.12 -7.30 -13.00
N GLU A 21 -2.29 -6.75 -12.66
CA GLU A 21 -2.47 -5.30 -12.59
C GLU A 21 -2.20 -4.75 -11.18
N TRP A 22 -1.31 -3.78 -11.14
CA TRP A 22 -1.07 -2.97 -9.95
C TRP A 22 -2.32 -2.16 -9.62
N ARG A 23 -2.77 -2.30 -8.37
CA ARG A 23 -3.91 -1.55 -7.85
C ARG A 23 -3.48 -0.51 -6.86
N GLU A 24 -4.08 0.66 -6.94
CA GLU A 24 -3.85 1.72 -5.98
C GLU A 24 -4.86 1.65 -4.83
N GLY A 25 -4.41 2.08 -3.66
CA GLY A 25 -5.28 2.28 -2.52
C GLY A 25 -4.63 3.16 -1.47
N THR A 26 -5.39 3.46 -0.43
CA THR A 26 -4.95 4.33 0.66
C THR A 26 -4.75 3.54 1.94
N LEU A 27 -3.62 3.75 2.60
CA LEU A 27 -3.33 3.16 3.90
C LEU A 27 -4.26 3.70 4.98
N VAL A 28 -5.10 2.85 5.57
CA VAL A 28 -6.04 3.23 6.63
C VAL A 28 -5.42 3.05 8.02
N ARG A 29 -4.80 1.89 8.26
CA ARG A 29 -4.12 1.56 9.52
C ARG A 29 -3.16 0.37 9.35
N PRO A 30 -2.10 0.30 10.17
CA PRO A 30 -1.29 -0.90 10.27
C PRO A 30 -2.03 -2.01 11.04
N SER A 31 -1.63 -3.25 10.78
CA SER A 31 -1.98 -4.41 11.61
C SER A 31 -1.28 -4.30 12.98
N PRO A 32 -1.79 -4.97 14.03
CA PRO A 32 -1.14 -4.98 15.34
C PRO A 32 0.31 -5.52 15.28
N ASN A 33 0.60 -6.42 14.35
CA ASN A 33 1.93 -7.01 14.15
C ASN A 33 2.81 -6.20 13.18
N GLN A 34 2.27 -5.17 12.53
CA GLN A 34 2.95 -4.37 11.50
C GLN A 34 3.42 -5.15 10.26
N GLU A 35 2.97 -6.39 10.08
CA GLU A 35 3.27 -7.22 8.90
C GLU A 35 2.40 -6.86 7.70
N GLU A 36 1.21 -6.32 7.98
CA GLU A 36 0.21 -5.95 6.99
C GLU A 36 -0.35 -4.55 7.25
N TRP A 37 -0.89 -3.93 6.20
CA TRP A 37 -1.67 -2.70 6.30
C TRP A 37 -3.06 -2.88 5.69
N LEU A 38 -4.03 -2.22 6.31
CA LEU A 38 -5.37 -2.13 5.79
C LEU A 38 -5.40 -1.05 4.70
N VAL A 39 -5.52 -1.48 3.45
CA VAL A 39 -5.64 -0.62 2.29
C VAL A 39 -7.11 -0.47 1.93
N LYS A 40 -7.57 0.76 1.66
CA LYS A 40 -8.91 1.05 1.15
C LYS A 40 -8.84 1.51 -0.30
N ASN A 41 -9.66 0.92 -1.17
CA ASN A 41 -9.88 1.36 -2.54
C ASN A 41 -11.38 1.42 -2.87
N GLU A 42 -11.75 1.56 -4.14
CA GLU A 42 -13.14 1.59 -4.62
C GLU A 42 -13.93 0.30 -4.35
N LEU A 43 -13.26 -0.85 -4.29
CA LEU A 43 -13.88 -2.16 -4.06
C LEU A 43 -14.13 -2.44 -2.57
N GLY A 44 -13.42 -1.76 -1.68
CA GLY A 44 -13.54 -1.96 -0.25
C GLY A 44 -12.23 -1.81 0.51
N LYS A 45 -12.06 -2.64 1.54
CA LYS A 45 -10.87 -2.62 2.42
C LYS A 45 -10.24 -4.01 2.46
N PHE A 46 -8.94 -4.07 2.24
CA PHE A 46 -8.19 -5.33 2.15
C PHE A 46 -6.91 -5.22 2.96
N TRP A 47 -6.55 -6.30 3.63
CA TRP A 47 -5.25 -6.41 4.27
C TRP A 47 -4.22 -6.80 3.22
N VAL A 48 -3.15 -6.00 3.14
CA VAL A 48 -2.07 -6.20 2.19
C VAL A 48 -0.75 -6.27 2.96
N PRO A 49 0.07 -7.32 2.73
CA PRO A 49 1.36 -7.46 3.39
C PRO A 49 2.31 -6.34 2.96
N VAL A 50 3.06 -5.79 3.93
CA VAL A 50 4.00 -4.67 3.69
C VAL A 50 5.02 -4.97 2.59
N ARG A 51 5.39 -6.25 2.44
CA ARG A 51 6.32 -6.73 1.40
C ARG A 51 5.77 -6.58 -0.03
N ARG A 52 4.46 -6.49 -0.20
CA ARG A 52 3.78 -6.29 -1.51
C ARG A 52 3.29 -4.86 -1.70
N LEU A 53 3.44 -4.01 -0.68
CA LEU A 53 3.11 -2.60 -0.78
C LEU A 53 4.28 -1.88 -1.43
N SER A 54 4.00 -1.19 -2.51
CA SER A 54 4.91 -0.26 -3.14
C SER A 54 4.37 1.16 -2.97
N PRO A 55 5.24 2.17 -2.89
CA PRO A 55 4.77 3.55 -2.87
C PRO A 55 4.16 3.80 -4.24
N ALA A 56 2.96 4.39 -4.27
CA ALA A 56 2.52 5.06 -5.48
C ALA A 56 3.51 6.22 -5.63
N GLU A 57 4.28 6.25 -6.71
CA GLU A 57 5.31 7.28 -6.91
C GLU A 57 4.62 8.65 -6.93
N ASP A 58 4.71 9.34 -5.80
CA ASP A 58 4.53 10.78 -5.75
C ASP A 58 5.93 11.34 -5.96
N GLY A 59 6.13 12.01 -7.10
CA GLY A 59 7.44 12.40 -7.61
C GLY A 59 8.23 13.33 -6.70
N SER A 60 8.81 12.82 -5.61
CA SER A 60 9.94 13.45 -4.95
C SER A 60 11.22 13.05 -5.67
N SER A 61 11.39 13.65 -6.85
CA SER A 61 12.72 14.03 -7.31
C SER A 61 13.10 15.28 -6.51
N SER A 62 14.06 15.16 -5.60
CA SER A 62 14.82 16.30 -5.06
C SER A 62 16.18 15.85 -4.56
#